data_AF-A0A7G8EYY3-F1
#
_entry.id   AF-A0A7G8EYY3-F1
#
_cell.length_a   1.000
_cell.length_b   1.000
_cell.length_c   1.000
_cell.angle_alpha   90.00
_cell.angle_beta   90.00
_cell.angle_gamma   90.00
#
_symmetry.space_group_name_H-M   'P 1'
#
loop_
_entity.id
_entity.type
_entity.pdbx_description
1 polymer ?
#
loop_
_entity_poly.entity_id
_entity_poly.type
_entity_poly.pdbx_seq_one_letter_code
_entity_poly.pdbx_strand_id
1 'polypeptide(L)'
;MVSTVAKLKRCQQKPMLGTATTNVERTFLRGVADLERLEGPWLDGLATGDPEVAETTVRLLLADLTWNSKRLMAAMVLDRLDVALTNTRLDLHDDVHTLGMSTGKSQTPEH
;
A
#
# COMPACT_ATOMS: atom_id res chain seq x y z
N MET A 1 10.79 13.90 -21.93
CA MET A 1 9.98 13.66 -20.71
C MET A 1 10.49 12.51 -19.82
N VAL A 2 11.53 11.76 -20.20
CA VAL A 2 12.11 10.62 -19.43
C VAL A 2 12.73 11.01 -18.06
N SER A 3 12.98 12.31 -17.82
CA SER A 3 13.74 12.80 -16.65
C SER A 3 12.99 12.69 -15.32
N THR A 4 11.66 12.79 -15.32
CA THR A 4 10.86 12.79 -14.08
C THR A 4 10.64 11.38 -13.54
N VAL A 5 10.37 10.42 -14.42
CA VAL A 5 10.21 8.99 -14.10
C VAL A 5 11.54 8.38 -13.64
N ALA A 6 12.65 8.74 -14.30
CA ALA A 6 13.98 8.29 -13.88
C ALA A 6 14.43 8.88 -12.54
N LYS A 7 13.99 10.09 -12.19
CA LYS A 7 14.22 10.69 -10.86
C LYS A 7 13.38 10.01 -9.78
N LEU A 8 12.13 9.66 -10.07
CA LEU A 8 11.28 8.86 -9.17
C LEU A 8 11.88 7.47 -8.92
N LYS A 9 12.37 6.77 -9.95
CA LYS A 9 13.09 5.49 -9.80
C LYS A 9 14.32 5.60 -8.90
N ARG A 10 15.10 6.69 -9.00
CA ARG A 10 16.28 6.90 -8.13
C ARG A 10 15.93 7.22 -6.67
N CYS A 11 14.80 7.88 -6.41
CA CYS A 11 14.32 8.07 -5.04
C CYS A 11 13.78 6.77 -4.42
N GLN A 12 13.22 5.87 -5.24
CA GLN A 12 12.67 4.57 -4.81
C GLN A 12 13.73 3.45 -4.67
N GLN A 13 14.94 3.65 -5.18
CA GLN A 13 16.02 2.65 -5.13
C GLN A 13 16.91 2.74 -3.90
N LYS A 14 16.60 3.62 -2.95
CA LYS A 14 17.19 3.56 -1.62
C LYS A 14 16.27 2.69 -0.76
N PRO A 15 16.51 1.37 -0.64
CA PRO A 15 15.73 0.55 0.28
C PRO A 15 15.92 1.16 1.66
N MET A 16 14.85 1.70 2.24
CA MET A 16 14.79 1.88 3.67
C MET A 16 14.79 0.48 4.26
N LEU A 17 15.97 0.12 4.74
CA LEU A 17 16.35 -1.05 5.49
C LEU A 17 15.19 -1.55 6.37
N GLY A 18 14.57 -2.67 5.99
CA GLY A 18 13.93 -3.60 6.94
C GLY A 18 12.42 -3.49 7.19
N THR A 19 11.62 -2.77 6.42
CA THR A 19 10.16 -2.72 6.61
C THR A 19 9.41 -3.27 5.40
N ALA A 20 8.43 -4.15 5.64
CA ALA A 20 7.54 -4.67 4.60
C ALA A 20 6.94 -3.52 3.77
N THR A 21 6.94 -3.67 2.44
CA THR A 21 6.33 -2.68 1.53
C THR A 21 4.85 -2.50 1.86
N THR A 22 4.45 -1.27 2.11
CA THR A 22 3.07 -0.95 2.51
C THR A 22 2.10 -1.24 1.37
N ASN A 23 0.83 -1.47 1.68
CA ASN A 23 -0.17 -1.72 0.63
C ASN A 23 -0.31 -0.49 -0.28
N VAL A 24 -0.12 0.71 0.27
CA VAL A 24 -0.10 1.96 -0.49
C VAL A 24 1.02 1.99 -1.51
N GLU A 25 2.25 1.67 -1.10
CA GLU A 25 3.43 1.68 -1.98
C GLU A 25 3.26 0.70 -3.13
N ARG A 26 2.81 -0.53 -2.82
CA ARG A 26 2.56 -1.56 -3.85
C ARG A 26 1.49 -1.12 -4.86
N THR A 27 0.42 -0.50 -4.37
CA THR A 27 -0.68 -0.03 -5.22
C THR A 27 -0.25 1.15 -6.08
N PHE A 28 0.51 2.09 -5.52
CA PHE A 28 1.06 3.23 -6.24
C PHE A 28 2.01 2.78 -7.37
N LEU A 29 2.98 1.92 -7.06
CA LEU A 29 3.94 1.43 -8.05
C LEU A 29 3.24 0.66 -9.18
N ARG A 30 2.18 -0.09 -8.84
CA ARG A 30 1.38 -0.77 -9.86
C ARG A 30 0.69 0.22 -10.80
N GLY A 31 0.06 1.26 -10.26
CA GLY A 31 -0.57 2.29 -11.08
C GLY A 31 0.41 3.01 -12.01
N VAL A 32 1.62 3.32 -11.53
CA VAL A 32 2.66 3.92 -12.39
C VAL A 32 3.09 2.97 -13.51
N ALA A 33 3.26 1.68 -13.23
CA ALA A 33 3.63 0.70 -14.25
C ALA A 33 2.54 0.51 -15.32
N ASP A 34 1.26 0.52 -14.90
CA ASP A 34 0.13 0.43 -15.82
C ASP A 34 0.04 1.69 -16.72
N LEU A 35 0.33 2.89 -16.18
CA LEU A 35 0.44 4.14 -16.94
C LEU A 35 1.61 4.14 -17.95
N GLU A 36 2.81 3.70 -17.55
CA GLU A 36 3.97 3.57 -18.45
C GLU A 36 3.65 2.68 -19.66
N ARG A 37 2.80 1.67 -19.47
CA ARG A 37 2.40 0.74 -20.54
C ARG A 37 1.45 1.37 -21.57
N LEU A 38 0.73 2.42 -21.21
CA LEU A 38 -0.19 3.14 -22.11
C LEU A 38 0.52 4.23 -22.93
N GLU A 39 1.75 4.62 -22.58
CA GLU A 39 2.51 5.65 -23.30
C GLU A 39 2.77 5.27 -24.76
N GLY A 40 3.19 4.02 -25.02
CA GLY A 40 3.46 3.53 -26.39
C GLY A 40 2.24 3.62 -27.30
N PRO A 41 1.11 2.95 -26.98
CA PRO A 41 -0.12 3.01 -27.76
C PRO A 41 -0.64 4.44 -27.98
N TRP A 42 -0.49 5.32 -26.99
CA TRP A 42 -0.86 6.72 -27.12
C TRP A 42 -0.03 7.44 -28.18
N LEU A 43 1.29 7.29 -28.14
CA LEU A 43 2.20 7.90 -29.10
C LEU A 43 2.02 7.31 -30.50
N ASP A 44 1.77 6.00 -30.61
CA ASP A 44 1.51 5.34 -31.88
C ASP A 44 0.20 5.85 -32.51
N GLY A 45 -0.89 5.96 -31.75
CA GLY A 45 -2.16 6.50 -32.24
C GLY A 45 -2.06 7.96 -32.69
N LEU A 46 -1.27 8.79 -31.98
CA LEU A 46 -0.97 10.15 -32.40
C LEU A 46 -0.15 10.21 -33.69
N ALA A 47 0.84 9.32 -33.83
CA ALA A 47 1.73 9.29 -34.99
C ALA A 47 1.04 8.77 -36.26
N THR A 48 0.13 7.80 -36.13
CA THR A 48 -0.66 7.28 -37.25
C THR A 48 -1.82 8.20 -37.63
N GLY A 49 -2.20 9.13 -36.73
CA GLY A 49 -3.38 9.97 -36.90
C GLY A 49 -4.68 9.19 -36.75
N ASP A 50 -4.64 8.03 -36.10
CA ASP A 50 -5.82 7.20 -35.84
C ASP A 50 -6.56 7.71 -34.59
N PRO A 51 -7.71 8.37 -34.75
CA PRO A 51 -8.46 8.92 -33.63
C PRO A 51 -9.05 7.83 -32.73
N GLU A 52 -9.31 6.63 -33.23
CA GLU A 52 -9.92 5.54 -32.47
C GLU A 52 -8.93 4.97 -31.45
N VAL A 53 -7.66 4.81 -31.84
CA VAL A 53 -6.57 4.39 -30.96
C VAL A 53 -6.31 5.45 -29.89
N ALA A 54 -6.25 6.72 -30.27
CA ALA A 54 -6.05 7.83 -29.34
C ALA A 54 -7.19 7.92 -28.31
N GLU A 55 -8.45 7.87 -28.76
CA GLU A 55 -9.63 7.89 -27.90
C GLU A 55 -9.67 6.70 -26.94
N THR A 56 -9.42 5.48 -27.45
CA THR A 56 -9.41 4.26 -26.65
C THR A 56 -8.34 4.34 -25.56
N THR A 57 -7.15 4.82 -25.90
CA THR A 57 -6.04 4.98 -24.94
C THR A 57 -6.37 6.00 -23.86
N VAL A 58 -7.03 7.11 -24.20
CA VAL A 58 -7.50 8.12 -23.23
C VAL A 58 -8.56 7.54 -22.29
N ARG A 59 -9.54 6.80 -22.81
CA ARG A 59 -10.57 6.14 -21.98
C ARG A 59 -9.93 5.13 -21.01
N LEU A 60 -8.95 4.35 -21.47
CA LEU A 60 -8.20 3.42 -20.64
C LEU A 60 -7.41 4.13 -19.54
N LEU A 61 -6.74 5.25 -19.86
CA LEU A 61 -6.06 6.12 -18.90
C LEU A 61 -7.00 6.64 -17.80
N LEU A 62 -8.16 7.17 -18.18
CA LEU A 62 -9.17 7.68 -17.24
C LEU A 62 -9.73 6.57 -16.35
N ALA A 63 -10.01 5.39 -16.93
CA ALA A 63 -10.48 4.23 -16.19
C ALA A 63 -9.42 3.76 -15.18
N ASP A 64 -8.15 3.69 -15.60
CA ASP A 64 -7.04 3.29 -14.76
C ASP A 64 -6.81 4.26 -13.59
N LEU A 65 -6.83 5.58 -13.83
CA LEU A 65 -6.72 6.60 -12.78
C LEU A 65 -7.88 6.50 -11.76
N THR A 66 -9.11 6.31 -12.25
CA THR A 66 -10.29 6.16 -11.41
C THR A 66 -10.19 4.90 -10.55
N TRP A 67 -9.75 3.79 -11.13
CA TRP A 67 -9.60 2.53 -10.42
C TRP A 67 -8.44 2.59 -9.41
N ASN A 68 -7.29 3.11 -9.81
CA ASN A 68 -6.11 3.22 -8.95
C ASN A 68 -6.35 4.18 -7.79
N SER A 69 -7.09 5.28 -7.96
CA SER A 69 -7.45 6.16 -6.83
C SER A 69 -8.28 5.43 -5.76
N LYS A 70 -9.25 4.59 -6.16
CA LYS A 70 -10.02 3.75 -5.24
C LYS A 70 -9.14 2.73 -4.53
N ARG A 71 -8.25 2.07 -5.26
CA ARG A 71 -7.32 1.10 -4.68
C ARG A 71 -6.34 1.75 -3.71
N LEU A 72 -5.86 2.96 -4.00
CA LEU A 72 -5.02 3.74 -3.08
C LEU A 72 -5.75 4.07 -1.79
N MET A 73 -7.02 4.49 -1.86
CA MET A 73 -7.83 4.70 -0.67
C MET A 73 -8.02 3.41 0.14
N ALA A 74 -8.34 2.30 -0.54
CA ALA A 74 -8.47 1.00 0.12
C ALA A 74 -7.16 0.54 0.77
N ALA A 75 -6.03 0.75 0.10
CA ALA A 75 -4.70 0.42 0.62
C ALA A 75 -4.34 1.24 1.87
N MET A 76 -4.69 2.54 1.90
CA MET A 76 -4.52 3.35 3.10
C MET A 76 -5.36 2.84 4.27
N VAL A 77 -6.58 2.37 4.02
CA VAL A 77 -7.43 1.76 5.06
C VAL A 77 -6.83 0.45 5.54
N LEU A 78 -6.36 -0.40 4.62
CA LEU A 78 -5.69 -1.67 4.97
C LEU A 78 -4.45 -1.43 5.83
N ASP A 79 -3.58 -0.50 5.45
CA ASP A 79 -2.39 -0.16 6.23
C ASP A 79 -2.76 0.33 7.65
N ARG A 80 -3.84 1.10 7.80
CA ARG A 80 -4.35 1.53 9.12
C ARG A 80 -4.88 0.37 9.94
N LEU A 81 -5.59 -0.57 9.32
CA LEU A 81 -6.11 -1.76 9.98
C LEU A 81 -4.98 -2.70 10.41
N ASP A 82 -3.95 -2.86 9.57
CA ASP A 82 -2.77 -3.68 9.90
C ASP A 82 -2.04 -3.12 11.14
N VAL A 83 -1.89 -1.80 11.23
CA VAL A 83 -1.33 -1.14 12.42
C VAL A 83 -2.23 -1.34 13.64
N ALA A 84 -3.53 -1.11 13.51
CA ALA A 84 -4.48 -1.26 14.62
C ALA A 84 -4.53 -2.70 15.14
N LEU A 85 -4.53 -3.70 14.26
CA LEU A 85 -4.53 -5.11 14.62
C LEU A 85 -3.22 -5.53 15.28
N THR A 86 -2.09 -4.98 14.82
CA THR A 86 -0.79 -5.25 15.44
C THR A 86 -0.74 -4.69 16.87
N ASN A 87 -1.28 -3.48 17.08
CA ASN A 87 -1.35 -2.88 18.41
C ASN A 87 -2.26 -3.65 19.37
N THR A 88 -3.45 -4.07 18.94
CA THR A 88 -4.36 -4.85 19.80
C THR A 88 -3.80 -6.23 20.17
N ARG A 89 -2.99 -6.83 19.29
CA ARG A 89 -2.29 -8.10 19.60
C ARG A 89 -1.20 -7.91 20.64
N LEU A 90 -0.55 -6.75 20.69
CA LEU A 90 0.42 -6.41 21.71
C LEU A 90 -0.28 -6.14 23.06
N ASP A 91 -1.40 -5.40 23.05
CA ASP A 91 -2.20 -5.14 24.26
C ASP A 91 -2.70 -6.44 24.91
N LEU A 92 -3.14 -7.43 24.11
CA LEU A 92 -3.58 -8.73 24.61
C LEU A 92 -2.43 -9.54 25.24
N HIS A 93 -1.18 -9.34 24.80
CA HIS A 93 -0.03 -10.03 25.35
C HIS A 93 0.38 -9.47 26.72
N ASP A 94 0.19 -8.17 26.95
CA ASP A 94 0.52 -7.51 28.23
C ASP A 94 -0.50 -7.86 29.35
N ASP A 95 -1.77 -8.08 29.01
CA ASP A 95 -2.80 -8.49 29.98
C ASP A 95 -2.61 -9.93 30.50
N VAL A 96 -2.10 -10.84 29.65
CA VAL A 96 -1.87 -12.25 30.03
C VAL A 96 -0.72 -12.40 31.02
N HIS A 97 0.29 -11.53 30.98
CA HIS A 97 1.35 -11.53 31.99
C HIS A 97 0.89 -11.02 33.36
N THR A 98 -0.13 -10.17 33.40
CA THR A 98 -0.63 -9.56 34.64
C THR A 98 -1.61 -10.48 35.39
N LEU A 99 -2.34 -11.36 34.68
CA LEU A 99 -3.26 -12.34 35.27
C LEU A 99 -2.57 -13.64 35.77
N GLY A 100 -1.28 -13.83 35.48
CA GLY A 100 -0.51 -15.01 35.89
C GLY A 100 0.14 -14.96 37.29
N MET A 101 0.03 -13.84 38.03
CA MET A 101 0.74 -13.65 39.31
C MET A 101 -0.14 -13.57 40.57
N SER A 102 -1.43 -13.91 40.49
CA SER A 102 -2.33 -13.93 41.67
C SER A 102 -2.78 -15.35 42.06
N THR A 103 -1.83 -16.24 42.33
CA THR A 103 -2.10 -17.47 43.08
C THR A 103 -1.05 -17.67 44.15
N GLY A 104 -1.35 -17.21 45.36
CA GLY A 104 -0.63 -17.67 46.55
C GLY A 104 -0.54 -16.69 47.70
N LYS A 105 -1.49 -16.78 48.65
CA LYS A 105 -1.20 -17.28 50.00
C LYS A 105 -2.49 -17.39 50.81
N SER A 106 -2.90 -18.64 51.05
CA SER A 106 -3.79 -19.00 52.16
C SER A 106 -3.19 -18.50 53.47
N GLN A 107 -4.00 -17.79 54.25
CA GLN A 107 -3.68 -17.44 55.63
C GLN A 107 -4.67 -18.20 56.51
N THR A 108 -4.24 -19.36 57.02
CA THR A 108 -4.86 -20.05 58.15
C THR A 108 -4.48 -19.34 59.44
N PRO A 109 -5.42 -18.97 60.32
CA PRO A 109 -5.07 -18.56 61.67
C PRO A 109 -5.02 -19.81 62.56
N GLU A 110 -3.85 -20.07 63.16
CA GLU A 110 -3.72 -20.93 64.32
C GLU A 110 -3.92 -20.10 65.60
N HIS A 111 -4.68 -20.72 66.52
CA HIS A 111 -4.92 -20.43 67.94
C HIS A 111 -5.75 -19.22 68.36
#